data_AF-A0A165EM65-F1
#
_entry.id   AF-A0A165EM65-F1
#
_cell.length_a   1.000
_cell.length_b   1.000
_cell.length_c   1.000
_cell.angle_alpha   90.00
_cell.angle_beta   90.00
_cell.angle_gamma   90.00
#
_symmetry.space_group_name_H-M   'P 1'
#
loop_
_entity.id
_entity.type
_entity.pdbx_description
1 polymer ?
#
loop_
_entity_poly.entity_id
_entity_poly.type
_entity_poly.pdbx_seq_one_letter_code
_entity_poly.pdbx_strand_id
1 'polypeptide(L)' 'PDAVAVTASTGLAASLIGGRTLHSFAAIGLAKETERELARKVQSKPQAVESWMKTKVLIIDES' A
#
# COMPACT_ATOMS: atom_id res chain seq x y z
N PRO A 1 -14.14 0.06 9.59
CA PRO A 1 -13.25 -0.85 8.82
C PRO A 1 -12.31 -0.10 7.87
N ASP A 2 -12.81 0.93 7.17
CA ASP A 2 -12.11 1.67 6.10
C ASP A 2 -10.89 2.52 6.51
N ALA A 3 -10.52 2.50 7.78
CA ALA A 3 -9.39 3.26 8.33
C ALA A 3 -8.19 2.38 8.70
N VAL A 4 -8.32 1.06 8.62
CA VAL A 4 -7.22 0.12 8.89
C VAL A 4 -6.84 -0.56 7.59
N ALA A 5 -5.60 -0.38 7.15
CA ALA A 5 -5.03 -1.07 6.01
C ALA A 5 -4.13 -2.19 6.51
N VAL A 6 -4.43 -3.43 6.14
CA VAL A 6 -3.61 -4.60 6.47
C VAL A 6 -2.76 -4.96 5.26
N THR A 7 -1.44 -5.01 5.45
CA THR A 7 -0.49 -5.26 4.36
C THR A 7 0.61 -6.23 4.72
N ALA A 8 1.22 -6.84 3.69
CA ALA A 8 2.43 -7.66 3.83
C ALA A 8 3.41 -7.51 2.63
N SER A 9 4.65 -8.03 2.70
CA SER A 9 5.58 -7.94 1.56
C SER A 9 5.30 -8.90 0.40
N THR A 10 4.77 -10.11 0.65
CA THR A 10 4.36 -11.04 -0.40
C THR A 10 2.84 -11.16 -0.53
N GLY A 11 2.40 -11.56 -1.73
CA GLY A 11 0.97 -11.78 -2.00
C GLY A 11 0.38 -12.93 -1.17
N LEU A 12 1.19 -13.95 -0.86
CA LEU A 12 0.73 -15.09 -0.09
C LEU A 12 0.46 -14.71 1.37
N ALA A 13 1.41 -14.05 2.06
CA ALA A 13 1.16 -13.66 3.45
C ALA A 13 0.07 -12.59 3.56
N ALA A 14 0.05 -11.63 2.61
CA ALA A 14 -1.04 -10.65 2.56
C ALA A 14 -2.41 -11.34 2.48
N SER A 15 -2.53 -12.39 1.66
CA SER A 15 -3.77 -13.16 1.54
C SER A 15 -4.12 -13.93 2.82
N LEU A 16 -3.12 -14.46 3.54
CA LEU A 16 -3.32 -15.17 4.80
C LEU A 16 -3.88 -14.27 5.91
N ILE A 17 -3.48 -13.00 5.94
CA ILE A 17 -3.96 -12.01 6.93
C ILE A 17 -5.16 -11.18 6.43
N GLY A 18 -5.75 -11.56 5.29
CA GLY A 18 -6.90 -10.85 4.71
C GLY A 18 -6.57 -9.43 4.23
N GLY A 19 -5.31 -9.15 3.92
CA GLY A 19 -4.80 -7.87 3.45
C GLY A 19 -4.40 -7.88 1.98
N ARG A 20 -3.56 -6.90 1.60
CA ARG A 20 -2.94 -6.80 0.27
C ARG A 20 -1.46 -6.46 0.39
N THR A 21 -0.67 -6.65 -0.66
CA THR A 21 0.76 -6.31 -0.54
C THR A 21 0.96 -4.81 -0.31
N LEU A 22 2.04 -4.42 0.36
CA LEU A 22 2.39 -2.99 0.54
C LEU A 22 2.51 -2.27 -0.80
N HIS A 23 3.09 -2.95 -1.81
CA HIS A 23 3.21 -2.47 -3.18
C HIS A 23 1.85 -2.21 -3.84
N SER A 24 0.90 -3.13 -3.67
CA SER A 24 -0.48 -2.98 -4.15
C SER A 24 -1.20 -1.86 -3.41
N PHE A 25 -1.00 -1.75 -2.09
CA PHE A 25 -1.57 -0.69 -1.28
C PHE A 25 -1.10 0.69 -1.69
N ALA A 26 0.21 0.85 -1.81
CA ALA A 26 0.82 2.12 -2.17
C ALA A 26 0.61 2.49 -3.65
N ALA A 27 0.15 1.54 -4.49
CA ALA A 27 0.01 1.70 -5.93
C ALA A 27 1.31 2.12 -6.66
N ILE A 28 2.45 1.69 -6.14
CA ILE A 28 3.80 2.05 -6.63
C ILE A 28 4.37 1.05 -7.65
N GLY A 29 3.78 -0.14 -7.77
CA GLY A 29 4.33 -1.22 -8.59
C GLY A 29 5.55 -1.83 -7.89
N LEU A 30 6.66 -2.05 -8.60
CA LEU A 30 7.88 -2.66 -8.05
C LEU A 30 8.78 -1.69 -7.27
N ALA A 31 8.38 -0.43 -7.12
CA ALA A 31 9.11 0.58 -6.34
C ALA A 31 10.61 0.69 -6.69
N LYS A 32 10.94 0.71 -7.98
CA LYS A 32 12.34 0.77 -8.47
C LYS A 32 12.84 2.20 -8.68
N GLU A 33 11.90 3.14 -8.75
CA GLU A 33 12.13 4.57 -8.94
C GLU A 33 12.50 5.27 -7.61
N THR A 34 12.94 6.52 -7.68
CA THR A 34 13.27 7.31 -6.48
C THR A 34 12.03 7.61 -5.63
N GLU A 35 12.22 7.94 -4.35
CA GLU A 35 11.14 8.28 -3.43
C GLU A 35 10.25 9.43 -3.95
N ARG A 36 10.86 10.40 -4.64
CA ARG A 36 10.12 11.53 -5.23
C ARG A 36 9.27 11.11 -6.42
N GLU A 37 9.79 10.23 -7.28
CA GLU A 37 9.06 9.69 -8.42
C GLU A 37 7.90 8.81 -7.97
N LEU A 38 8.14 7.96 -6.96
CA LEU A 38 7.11 7.13 -6.36
C LEU A 38 6.02 7.99 -5.71
N ALA A 39 6.37 9.03 -4.95
CA ALA A 39 5.38 9.95 -4.37
C ALA A 39 4.51 10.62 -5.45
N ARG A 40 5.11 11.06 -6.57
CA ARG A 40 4.36 11.61 -7.72
C ARG A 40 3.44 10.57 -8.36
N LYS A 41 3.87 9.32 -8.47
CA LYS A 41 3.10 8.20 -9.01
C LYS A 41 1.91 7.83 -8.13
N VAL A 42 2.03 7.97 -6.81
CA VAL A 42 0.90 7.82 -5.88
C VAL A 42 -0.08 8.98 -6.07
N GLN A 43 0.42 10.22 -6.08
CA GLN A 43 -0.41 11.41 -6.20
C GLN A 43 -1.20 11.48 -7.52
N SER A 44 -0.68 10.90 -8.60
CA SER A 44 -1.39 10.83 -9.89
C SER A 44 -2.52 9.81 -9.93
N LYS A 45 -2.71 9.00 -8.89
CA LYS A 45 -3.73 7.94 -8.81
C LYS A 45 -4.78 8.28 -7.75
N PRO A 46 -5.97 8.76 -8.13
CA PRO A 46 -7.00 9.21 -7.18
C PRO A 46 -7.37 8.14 -6.14
N GLN A 47 -7.50 6.87 -6.54
CA GLN A 47 -7.82 5.76 -5.63
C GLN A 47 -6.70 5.48 -4.62
N ALA A 48 -5.44 5.67 -5.02
CA ALA A 48 -4.30 5.49 -4.12
C ALA A 48 -4.28 6.63 -3.10
N VAL A 49 -4.43 7.87 -3.56
CA VAL A 49 -4.53 9.05 -2.68
C VAL A 49 -5.67 8.87 -1.68
N GLU A 50 -6.86 8.46 -2.14
CA GLU A 50 -8.00 8.21 -1.27
C GLU A 50 -7.71 7.11 -0.24
N SER A 51 -7.07 6.00 -0.65
CA SER A 51 -6.66 4.93 0.26
C SER A 51 -5.69 5.45 1.34
N TRP A 52 -4.68 6.23 0.95
CA TRP A 52 -3.73 6.83 1.88
C TRP A 52 -4.39 7.82 2.85
N MET A 53 -5.29 8.67 2.35
CA MET A 53 -5.97 9.69 3.15
C MET A 53 -7.02 9.10 4.11
N LYS A 54 -7.66 7.99 3.75
CA LYS A 54 -8.64 7.29 4.61
C LYS A 54 -7.97 6.41 5.67
N THR A 55 -6.77 5.89 5.39
CA THR A 55 -6.05 5.01 6.29
C THR A 55 -5.54 5.79 7.51
N LYS A 56 -5.99 5.38 8.70
CA LYS A 56 -5.51 5.87 10.00
C LYS A 56 -4.47 4.93 10.62
N VAL A 57 -4.57 3.64 10.31
CA VAL A 57 -3.65 2.60 10.81
C VAL A 57 -3.20 1.77 9.62
N LEU A 58 -1.89 1.74 9.38
CA LEU A 58 -1.28 0.85 8.39
C LEU A 58 -0.54 -0.26 9.13
N ILE A 59 -1.04 -1.48 9.01
CA ILE A 59 -0.41 -2.69 9.53
C ILE A 59 0.46 -3.26 8.41
N ILE A 60 1.73 -3.52 8.71
CA ILE A 60 2.67 -4.14 7.80
C ILE A 60 3.19 -5.40 8.49
N ASP A 61 2.94 -6.53 7.89
CA ASP A 61 3.42 -7.85 8.31
C ASP A 61 4.44 -8.40 7.29
N GLU A 62 5.22 -9.40 7.70
CA GLU A 62 6.45 -9.95 7.11
C GLU A 62 7.76 -9.29 7.58
N SER A 63 8.58 -10.14 8.23
CA SER A 63 9.96 -9.94 8.67
C SER A 63 10.99 -10.26 7.58
#